data_AF-A0A1X7J696-F1
#
_entry.id   AF-A0A1X7J696-F1
#
_cell.length_a   1.000
_cell.length_b   1.000
_cell.length_c   1.000
_cell.angle_alpha   90.00
_cell.angle_beta   90.00
_cell.angle_gamma   90.00
#
_symmetry.space_group_name_H-M   'P 1'
#
loop_
_entity.id
_entity.type
_entity.pdbx_description
1 polymer ?
#
loop_
_entity_poly.entity_id
_entity_poly.type
_entity_poly.pdbx_seq_one_letter_code
_entity_poly.pdbx_strand_id
1 'polypeptide(L)'
;MNEVGYVASREMKIGFRNPWAYSFTALFALFMLSLLLINAQGYVEGYSGSSSTMLNLVLYLLPLMALMLGSFSLTGEKEEGNWELLSTYPLGTGAFLAGKYIGLSIVLLAIVCFGFGLSGIAGWLIEGGFDYSTYNRLLIFSICLSLFFLGAAMLIGTIARNRWQALTMAVGVWFFTIIAWPAVLIALLGTLPYQWIKPAVTVLTFLNPAELTRLFTVVKLGGGSTLGPEYYQWMVWIQSPWGTPLFFLVMLMWIGATQGIAYYQWERRRGHA
;
A
#
# COMPACT_ATOMS: atom_id res chain seq x y z
N MET A 1 1.26 -12.58 28.93
CA MET A 1 1.78 -11.35 28.30
C MET A 1 1.93 -11.65 26.81
N ASN A 2 1.19 -10.93 25.96
CA ASN A 2 0.80 -11.38 24.62
C ASN A 2 2.01 -11.65 23.71
N GLU A 3 2.17 -12.90 23.27
CA GLU A 3 3.22 -13.37 22.33
C GLU A 3 3.34 -12.45 21.10
N VAL A 4 2.20 -11.96 20.60
CA VAL A 4 2.09 -10.98 19.51
C VAL A 4 2.91 -9.72 19.76
N GLY A 5 2.85 -9.16 20.98
CA GLY A 5 3.53 -7.91 21.32
C GLY A 5 5.05 -8.05 21.37
N TYR A 6 5.54 -9.21 21.82
CA TYR A 6 6.97 -9.51 21.82
C TYR A 6 7.51 -9.66 20.39
N VAL A 7 6.80 -10.41 19.54
CA VAL A 7 7.15 -10.57 18.12
C VAL A 7 7.14 -9.21 17.42
N ALA A 8 6.11 -8.39 17.63
CA ALA A 8 6.02 -7.05 17.03
C ALA A 8 7.18 -6.15 17.47
N SER A 9 7.53 -6.15 18.76
CA SER A 9 8.63 -5.34 19.29
C SER A 9 9.99 -5.78 18.74
N ARG A 10 10.19 -7.09 18.59
CA ARG A 10 11.40 -7.65 17.94
C ARG A 10 11.48 -7.18 16.49
N GLU A 11 10.40 -7.34 15.74
CA GLU A 11 10.36 -7.01 14.32
C GLU A 11 10.58 -5.50 14.09
N MET A 12 9.98 -4.66 14.92
CA MET A 12 10.21 -3.21 14.89
C MET A 12 11.71 -2.89 15.04
N LYS A 13 12.38 -3.49 16.04
CA LYS A 13 13.83 -3.29 16.26
C LYS A 13 14.67 -3.77 15.07
N ILE A 14 14.30 -4.89 14.45
CA ILE A 14 14.99 -5.42 13.27
C ILE A 14 14.77 -4.49 12.07
N GLY A 15 13.54 -4.05 11.84
CA GLY A 15 13.19 -3.15 10.76
C GLY A 15 13.92 -1.81 10.84
N PHE A 16 13.98 -1.19 12.02
CA PHE A 16 14.76 0.05 12.20
C PHE A 16 16.27 -0.14 12.12
N ARG A 17 16.79 -1.34 12.35
CA ARG A 17 18.24 -1.62 12.18
C ARG A 17 18.60 -1.99 10.74
N ASN A 18 17.60 -2.19 9.88
CA ASN A 18 17.83 -2.62 8.51
C ASN A 18 18.28 -1.43 7.64
N PRO A 19 19.50 -1.45 7.06
CA PRO A 19 19.98 -0.37 6.21
C PRO A 19 19.07 -0.12 5.00
N TRP A 20 18.40 -1.15 4.48
CA TRP A 20 17.47 -1.02 3.35
C TRP A 20 16.27 -0.13 3.69
N ALA A 21 15.76 -0.18 4.92
CA ALA A 21 14.64 0.66 5.36
C ALA A 21 15.03 2.15 5.33
N TYR A 22 16.27 2.48 5.71
CA TYR A 22 16.78 3.85 5.63
C TYR A 22 16.98 4.32 4.19
N SER A 23 17.50 3.47 3.29
CA SER A 23 17.61 3.81 1.86
C SER A 23 16.24 4.12 1.25
N PHE A 24 15.23 3.31 1.57
CA PHE A 24 13.86 3.55 1.15
C PHE A 24 13.26 4.84 1.72
N THR A 25 13.53 5.12 2.99
CA THR A 25 13.10 6.38 3.64
C THR A 25 13.74 7.59 2.98
N ALA A 26 15.05 7.55 2.74
CA ALA A 26 15.78 8.63 2.09
C ALA A 26 15.28 8.86 0.66
N LEU A 27 15.06 7.79 -0.11
CA LEU A 27 14.52 7.86 -1.46
C LEU A 27 13.12 8.48 -1.47
N PHE A 28 12.22 7.98 -0.62
CA PHE A 28 10.85 8.48 -0.52
C PHE A 28 10.81 9.96 -0.09
N ALA A 29 11.60 10.33 0.93
CA ALA A 29 11.73 11.70 1.40
C ALA A 29 12.28 12.64 0.32
N LEU A 30 13.31 12.21 -0.42
CA LEU A 30 13.89 12.98 -1.53
C LEU A 30 12.84 13.25 -2.61
N PHE A 31 12.08 12.24 -3.02
CA PHE A 31 11.01 12.42 -3.99
C PHE A 31 9.92 13.38 -3.50
N MET A 32 9.50 13.24 -2.24
CA MET A 32 8.49 14.12 -1.64
C MET A 32 8.97 15.57 -1.55
N LEU A 33 10.25 15.81 -1.26
CA LEU A 33 10.86 17.14 -1.28
C LEU A 33 11.00 17.70 -2.69
N SER A 34 11.42 16.87 -3.65
CA SER A 34 11.54 17.29 -5.05
C SER A 34 10.20 17.75 -5.62
N LEU A 35 9.12 16.99 -5.38
CA LEU A 35 7.78 17.38 -5.82
C LEU A 35 7.27 18.65 -5.14
N LEU A 36 7.63 18.86 -3.87
CA LEU A 36 7.32 20.09 -3.16
C LEU A 36 8.01 21.30 -3.80
N LEU A 37 9.30 21.20 -4.12
CA LEU A 37 10.05 22.28 -4.78
C LEU A 37 9.47 22.61 -6.15
N ILE A 38 9.05 21.59 -6.91
CA ILE A 38 8.36 21.78 -8.19
C ILE A 38 7.03 22.51 -8.00
N ASN A 39 6.28 22.16 -6.94
CA ASN A 39 5.03 22.84 -6.62
C ASN A 39 5.23 24.31 -6.23
N ALA A 40 6.24 24.60 -5.40
CA ALA A 40 6.55 25.94 -4.93
C ALA A 40 6.94 26.92 -6.06
N GLN A 41 7.40 26.42 -7.21
CA GLN A 41 7.69 27.25 -8.39
C GLN A 41 6.44 27.73 -9.14
N GLY A 42 5.23 27.37 -8.70
CA GLY A 42 3.99 27.95 -9.21
C GLY A 42 3.64 27.58 -10.66
N TYR A 43 4.24 26.52 -11.21
CA TYR A 43 4.03 26.12 -12.61
C TYR A 43 2.57 25.68 -12.91
N VAL A 44 1.75 25.41 -11.87
CA VAL A 44 0.34 25.02 -12.02
C VAL A 44 -0.48 25.37 -10.77
N GLU A 45 -1.55 26.18 -10.92
CA GLU A 45 -2.53 26.50 -9.85
C GLU A 45 -3.81 25.62 -9.95
N GLY A 46 -4.27 25.04 -8.84
CA GLY A 46 -5.48 24.19 -8.74
C GLY A 46 -5.24 22.69 -8.41
N TYR A 47 -6.21 21.79 -8.71
CA TYR A 47 -5.96 20.33 -8.82
C TYR A 47 -5.13 20.09 -10.08
N SER A 48 -3.89 20.55 -10.03
CA SER A 48 -3.18 21.01 -11.21
C SER A 48 -1.79 20.40 -11.16
N GLY A 49 -1.58 19.34 -11.94
CA GLY A 49 -0.31 18.63 -12.10
C GLY A 49 0.27 18.00 -10.83
N SER A 50 0.69 18.81 -9.86
CA SER A 50 1.52 18.43 -8.72
C SER A 50 0.83 17.46 -7.75
N SER A 51 -0.43 17.67 -7.34
CA SER A 51 -1.15 16.70 -6.49
C SER A 51 -1.35 15.35 -7.21
N SER A 52 -1.62 15.39 -8.51
CA SER A 52 -1.75 14.18 -9.33
C SER A 52 -0.41 13.46 -9.47
N THR A 53 0.70 14.18 -9.65
CA THR A 53 2.04 13.60 -9.72
C THR A 53 2.47 13.01 -8.38
N MET A 54 2.20 13.70 -7.26
CA MET A 54 2.43 13.16 -5.90
C MET A 54 1.63 11.88 -5.67
N LEU A 55 0.35 11.87 -6.04
CA LEU A 55 -0.51 10.70 -5.92
C LEU A 55 0.03 9.53 -6.75
N ASN A 56 0.44 9.76 -8.00
CA ASN A 56 1.04 8.71 -8.83
C ASN A 56 2.35 8.19 -8.23
N LEU A 57 3.20 9.09 -7.73
CA LEU A 57 4.47 8.69 -7.10
C LEU A 57 4.24 7.83 -5.86
N VAL A 58 3.34 8.26 -4.98
CA VAL A 58 2.87 7.48 -3.82
C VAL A 58 2.37 6.11 -4.29
N LEU A 59 1.52 6.10 -5.32
CA LEU A 59 0.91 4.88 -5.83
C LEU A 59 1.93 3.92 -6.44
N TYR A 60 3.00 4.40 -7.07
CA TYR A 60 4.04 3.54 -7.62
C TYR A 60 5.05 3.08 -6.56
N LEU A 61 5.56 4.00 -5.74
CA LEU A 61 6.71 3.77 -4.89
C LEU A 61 6.35 3.06 -3.57
N LEU A 62 5.27 3.47 -2.91
CA LEU A 62 4.89 2.91 -1.60
C LEU A 62 4.50 1.43 -1.67
N PRO A 63 3.67 0.99 -2.63
CA PRO A 63 3.36 -0.42 -2.81
C PRO A 63 4.59 -1.29 -3.02
N LEU A 64 5.53 -0.85 -3.87
CA LEU A 64 6.77 -1.59 -4.13
C LEU A 64 7.60 -1.75 -2.85
N MET A 65 7.74 -0.66 -2.10
CA MET A 65 8.47 -0.64 -0.83
C MET A 65 7.82 -1.57 0.22
N ALA A 66 6.49 -1.52 0.35
CA ALA A 66 5.72 -2.37 1.25
C ALA A 66 5.85 -3.85 0.87
N LEU A 67 5.76 -4.16 -0.42
CA LEU A 67 5.91 -5.51 -0.96
C LEU A 67 7.32 -6.07 -0.70
N MET A 68 8.36 -5.27 -0.93
CA MET A 68 9.75 -5.70 -0.69
C MET A 68 10.02 -5.91 0.80
N LEU A 69 9.70 -4.94 1.65
CA LEU A 69 9.95 -5.05 3.10
C LEU A 69 9.19 -6.23 3.73
N GLY A 70 7.90 -6.39 3.39
CA GLY A 70 7.08 -7.46 3.93
C GLY A 70 7.48 -8.85 3.46
N SER A 71 7.74 -9.01 2.15
CA SER A 71 8.12 -10.31 1.61
C SER A 71 9.51 -10.75 2.07
N PHE A 72 10.48 -9.82 2.11
CA PHE A 72 11.84 -10.11 2.55
C PHE A 72 11.95 -10.46 4.03
N SER A 73 11.16 -9.81 4.88
CA SER A 73 11.12 -10.14 6.30
C SER A 73 10.71 -11.60 6.52
N LEU A 74 9.78 -12.14 5.70
CA LEU A 74 9.33 -13.52 5.84
C LEU A 74 10.24 -14.54 5.14
N THR A 75 10.79 -14.21 3.97
CA THR A 75 11.77 -15.10 3.31
C THR A 75 13.12 -15.12 3.99
N GLY A 76 13.52 -14.02 4.63
CA GLY A 76 14.78 -13.96 5.39
C GLY A 76 14.83 -15.01 6.48
N GLU A 77 13.74 -15.19 7.23
CA GLU A 77 13.68 -16.21 8.28
C GLU A 77 13.60 -17.65 7.75
N LYS A 78 13.09 -17.85 6.52
CA LYS A 78 13.11 -19.16 5.86
C LYS A 78 14.51 -19.54 5.39
N GLU A 79 15.24 -18.59 4.80
CA GLU A 79 16.61 -18.83 4.34
C GLU A 79 17.61 -19.01 5.49
N GLU A 80 17.39 -18.33 6.60
CA GLU A 80 18.24 -18.42 7.80
C GLU A 80 17.99 -19.70 8.62
N GLY A 81 17.10 -20.60 8.17
CA GLY A 81 16.74 -21.83 8.88
C GLY A 81 15.94 -21.61 10.18
N ASN A 82 15.60 -20.35 10.49
CA ASN A 82 14.88 -19.99 11.71
C ASN A 82 13.44 -20.55 11.73
N TRP A 83 12.93 -20.96 10.58
CA TRP A 83 11.66 -21.65 10.43
C TRP A 83 11.59 -22.97 11.22
N GLU A 84 12.65 -23.78 11.20
CA GLU A 84 12.72 -25.07 11.92
C GLU A 84 12.84 -24.86 13.44
N LEU A 85 13.48 -23.76 13.85
CA LEU A 85 13.54 -23.39 15.26
C LEU A 85 12.16 -22.92 15.76
N LEU A 86 11.47 -22.08 14.97
CA LEU A 86 10.14 -21.57 15.32
C LEU A 86 9.06 -22.66 15.35
N SER A 87 9.19 -23.72 14.54
CA SER A 87 8.25 -24.85 14.58
C SER A 87 8.34 -25.64 15.89
N THR A 88 9.52 -25.65 16.52
CA THR A 88 9.83 -26.34 17.78
C THR A 88 9.35 -25.56 19.02
N TYR A 89 9.16 -24.24 18.91
CA TYR A 89 8.60 -23.43 20.00
C TYR A 89 7.06 -23.47 20.01
N PRO A 90 6.42 -23.36 21.19
CA PRO A 90 4.96 -23.32 21.34
C PRO A 90 4.37 -21.95 20.93
N LEU A 91 4.84 -21.38 19.82
CA LEU A 91 4.34 -20.12 19.27
C LEU A 91 3.26 -20.40 18.23
N GLY A 92 2.08 -19.82 18.44
CA GLY A 92 0.97 -19.92 17.50
C GLY A 92 1.28 -19.22 16.17
N THR A 93 0.96 -19.88 15.05
CA THR A 93 1.14 -19.33 13.69
C THR A 93 0.48 -17.95 13.52
N GLY A 94 -0.72 -17.78 14.08
CA GLY A 94 -1.46 -16.52 14.03
C GLY A 94 -0.79 -15.42 14.86
N ALA A 95 -0.25 -15.75 16.03
CA ALA A 95 0.44 -14.79 16.87
C ALA A 95 1.74 -14.29 16.23
N PHE A 96 2.48 -15.20 15.56
CA PHE A 96 3.68 -14.87 14.82
C PHE A 96 3.40 -13.96 13.61
N LEU A 97 2.48 -14.35 12.73
CA LEU A 97 2.11 -13.56 11.54
C LEU A 97 1.54 -12.19 11.92
N ALA A 98 0.62 -12.14 12.90
CA ALA A 98 0.03 -10.89 13.35
C ALA A 98 1.07 -9.97 13.99
N GLY A 99 1.97 -10.51 14.83
CA GLY A 99 3.05 -9.73 15.44
C GLY A 99 3.99 -9.14 14.38
N LYS A 100 4.33 -9.93 13.36
CA LYS A 100 5.19 -9.52 12.25
C LYS A 100 4.52 -8.44 11.40
N TYR A 101 3.23 -8.58 11.09
CA TYR A 101 2.45 -7.58 10.38
C TYR A 101 2.39 -6.26 11.14
N ILE A 102 2.13 -6.29 12.45
CA ILE A 102 2.07 -5.09 13.28
C ILE A 102 3.45 -4.40 13.34
N GLY A 103 4.52 -5.17 13.58
CA GLY A 103 5.88 -4.62 13.65
C GLY A 103 6.31 -3.94 12.34
N LEU A 104 6.08 -4.61 11.21
CA LEU A 104 6.39 -4.04 9.89
C LEU A 104 5.45 -2.88 9.52
N SER A 105 4.19 -2.92 9.94
CA SER A 105 3.26 -1.78 9.77
C SER A 105 3.82 -0.55 10.46
N ILE A 106 4.28 -0.66 11.70
CA ILE A 106 4.86 0.48 12.45
C ILE A 106 6.09 1.04 11.72
N VAL A 107 6.99 0.17 11.24
CA VAL A 107 8.17 0.60 10.49
C VAL A 107 7.76 1.32 9.20
N LEU A 108 6.84 0.74 8.42
CA LEU A 108 6.36 1.33 7.16
C LEU A 108 5.65 2.67 7.39
N LEU A 109 4.82 2.77 8.44
CA LEU A 109 4.14 4.01 8.83
C LEU A 109 5.15 5.07 9.28
N ALA A 110 6.21 4.70 9.99
CA ALA A 110 7.28 5.63 10.33
C ALA A 110 7.96 6.19 9.07
N ILE A 111 8.21 5.35 8.06
CA ILE A 111 8.79 5.79 6.77
C ILE A 111 7.84 6.77 6.06
N VAL A 112 6.56 6.43 5.96
CA VAL A 112 5.53 7.27 5.34
C VAL A 112 5.41 8.61 6.08
N CYS A 113 5.23 8.58 7.39
CA CYS A 113 5.09 9.77 8.21
C CYS A 113 6.35 10.63 8.19
N PHE A 114 7.55 10.04 8.07
CA PHE A 114 8.78 10.80 7.95
C PHE A 114 8.89 11.49 6.58
N GLY A 115 8.62 10.78 5.48
CA GLY A 115 8.69 11.35 4.13
C GLY A 115 7.64 12.43 3.88
N PHE A 116 6.40 12.21 4.36
CA PHE A 116 5.39 13.25 4.40
C PHE A 116 5.83 14.35 5.37
N GLY A 117 6.03 14.09 6.65
CA GLY A 117 6.38 15.11 7.66
C GLY A 117 7.52 16.04 7.25
N LEU A 118 8.59 15.51 6.65
CA LEU A 118 9.70 16.32 6.12
C LEU A 118 9.26 17.26 5.00
N SER A 119 8.49 16.76 4.04
CA SER A 119 7.89 17.56 2.97
C SER A 119 6.89 18.59 3.53
N GLY A 120 6.07 18.23 4.51
CA GLY A 120 5.12 19.15 5.14
C GLY A 120 5.80 20.32 5.85
N ILE A 121 6.86 20.05 6.63
CA ILE A 121 7.65 21.09 7.30
C ILE A 121 8.36 21.98 6.27
N ALA A 122 8.95 21.40 5.24
CA ALA A 122 9.58 22.16 4.16
C ALA A 122 8.59 23.05 3.40
N GLY A 123 7.36 22.56 3.16
CA GLY A 123 6.29 23.32 2.54
C GLY A 123 5.84 24.53 3.36
N TRP A 124 5.77 24.37 4.68
CA TRP A 124 5.43 25.47 5.58
C TRP A 124 6.49 26.59 5.56
N LEU A 125 7.78 26.22 5.46
CA LEU A 125 8.88 27.19 5.41
C LEU A 125 8.96 27.99 4.10
N ILE A 126 8.49 27.41 3.00
CA ILE A 126 8.65 27.98 1.65
C ILE A 126 7.38 28.75 1.22
N GLU A 127 6.33 28.79 2.05
CA GLU A 127 4.99 29.32 1.72
C GLU A 127 4.34 28.71 0.47
N GLY A 128 4.96 27.69 -0.14
CA GLY A 128 4.47 26.90 -1.27
C GLY A 128 3.74 25.62 -0.84
N GLY A 129 3.07 25.65 0.33
CA GLY A 129 2.41 24.50 0.92
C GLY A 129 1.08 24.17 0.24
N PHE A 130 0.82 22.87 0.02
CA PHE A 130 -0.52 22.40 -0.30
C PHE A 130 -1.53 22.77 0.80
N ASP A 131 -2.80 22.92 0.42
CA ASP A 131 -3.89 23.00 1.40
C ASP A 131 -3.78 21.84 2.41
N TYR A 132 -3.77 22.20 3.69
CA TYR A 132 -3.62 21.27 4.81
C TYR A 132 -4.61 20.10 4.72
N SER A 133 -5.82 20.39 4.26
CA SER A 133 -6.89 19.40 4.07
C SER A 133 -6.51 18.34 3.02
N THR A 134 -5.94 18.77 1.89
CA THR A 134 -5.49 17.90 0.79
C THR A 134 -4.30 17.05 1.18
N TYR A 135 -3.36 17.66 1.91
CA TYR A 135 -2.19 16.97 2.42
C TYR A 135 -2.54 15.85 3.41
N ASN A 136 -3.42 16.14 4.38
CA ASN A 136 -3.88 15.16 5.36
C ASN A 136 -4.63 13.99 4.70
N ARG A 137 -5.47 14.29 3.70
CA ARG A 137 -6.12 13.25 2.88
C ARG A 137 -5.09 12.33 2.23
N LEU A 138 -4.11 12.90 1.52
CA LEU A 138 -3.04 12.13 0.86
C LEU A 138 -2.26 11.24 1.83
N LEU A 139 -1.95 11.74 3.03
CA LEU A 139 -1.26 10.97 4.06
C LEU A 139 -2.10 9.76 4.51
N ILE A 140 -3.37 9.96 4.83
CA ILE A 140 -4.28 8.88 5.25
C ILE A 140 -4.41 7.81 4.16
N PHE A 141 -4.53 8.23 2.90
CA PHE A 141 -4.58 7.29 1.76
C PHE A 141 -3.27 6.53 1.57
N SER A 142 -2.13 7.21 1.70
CA SER A 142 -0.81 6.58 1.60
C SER A 142 -0.61 5.52 2.67
N ILE A 143 -1.05 5.81 3.91
CA ILE A 143 -1.07 4.86 5.02
C ILE A 143 -1.94 3.65 4.66
N CYS A 144 -3.18 3.85 4.24
CA CYS A 144 -4.10 2.77 3.90
C CYS A 144 -3.56 1.88 2.78
N LEU A 145 -3.02 2.49 1.73
CA LEU A 145 -2.41 1.80 0.59
C LEU A 145 -1.21 0.96 1.03
N SER A 146 -0.34 1.54 1.86
CA SER A 146 0.86 0.87 2.36
C SER A 146 0.54 -0.36 3.21
N LEU A 147 -0.47 -0.28 4.08
CA LEU A 147 -0.95 -1.40 4.90
C LEU A 147 -1.56 -2.51 4.04
N PHE A 148 -2.33 -2.15 3.01
CA PHE A 148 -2.88 -3.12 2.08
C PHE A 148 -1.78 -3.91 1.36
N PHE A 149 -0.80 -3.22 0.78
CA PHE A 149 0.30 -3.88 0.08
C PHE A 149 1.22 -4.65 1.01
N LEU A 150 1.36 -4.24 2.27
CA LEU A 150 2.04 -5.04 3.29
C LEU A 150 1.29 -6.35 3.57
N GLY A 151 -0.05 -6.34 3.57
CA GLY A 151 -0.85 -7.55 3.67
C GLY A 151 -0.61 -8.52 2.52
N ALA A 152 -0.60 -8.00 1.29
CA ALA A 152 -0.22 -8.78 0.10
C ALA A 152 1.23 -9.29 0.18
N ALA A 153 2.15 -8.47 0.69
CA ALA A 153 3.56 -8.83 0.88
C ALA A 153 3.73 -10.06 1.79
N MET A 154 2.94 -10.13 2.87
CA MET A 154 2.95 -11.29 3.77
C MET A 154 2.55 -12.56 3.03
N LEU A 155 1.48 -12.50 2.24
CA LEU A 155 1.03 -13.63 1.43
C LEU A 155 2.13 -14.08 0.46
N ILE A 156 2.77 -13.16 -0.24
CA ILE A 156 3.90 -13.46 -1.13
C ILE A 156 5.06 -14.11 -0.35
N GLY A 157 5.40 -13.55 0.81
CA GLY A 157 6.41 -14.08 1.71
C GLY A 157 6.08 -15.50 2.17
N THR A 158 4.80 -15.85 2.36
CA THR A 158 4.39 -17.20 2.75
C THR A 158 4.63 -18.21 1.63
N ILE A 159 4.42 -17.79 0.38
CA ILE A 159 4.55 -18.64 -0.81
C ILE A 159 6.03 -18.81 -1.19
N ALA A 160 6.80 -17.72 -1.16
CA ALA A 160 8.20 -17.69 -1.55
C ALA A 160 9.06 -18.64 -0.72
N ARG A 161 10.04 -19.28 -1.36
CA ARG A 161 11.07 -20.07 -0.70
C ARG A 161 12.33 -19.24 -0.44
N ASN A 162 12.75 -18.46 -1.43
CA ASN A 162 13.98 -17.66 -1.40
C ASN A 162 13.68 -16.17 -1.57
N ARG A 163 14.59 -15.28 -1.13
CA ARG A 163 14.54 -13.81 -1.31
C ARG A 163 14.39 -13.42 -2.77
N TRP A 164 15.12 -14.10 -3.67
CA TRP A 164 15.00 -13.89 -5.12
C TRP A 164 13.59 -14.20 -5.64
N GLN A 165 12.99 -15.30 -5.19
CA GLN A 165 11.63 -15.66 -5.60
C GLN A 165 10.60 -14.68 -5.03
N ALA A 166 10.77 -14.23 -3.79
CA ALA A 166 9.95 -13.18 -3.20
C ALA A 166 10.04 -11.87 -4.00
N LEU A 167 11.25 -11.46 -4.40
CA LEU A 167 11.45 -10.27 -5.23
C LEU A 167 10.70 -10.38 -6.56
N THR A 168 10.86 -11.49 -7.29
CA THR A 168 10.18 -11.68 -8.58
C THR A 168 8.66 -11.66 -8.44
N MET A 169 8.12 -12.32 -7.41
CA MET A 169 6.67 -12.32 -7.17
C MET A 169 6.16 -10.95 -6.71
N ALA A 170 6.90 -10.25 -5.84
CA ALA A 170 6.58 -8.90 -5.40
C ALA A 170 6.51 -7.93 -6.58
N VAL A 171 7.52 -7.95 -7.45
CA VAL A 171 7.56 -7.10 -8.66
C VAL A 171 6.45 -7.49 -9.64
N GLY A 172 6.15 -8.78 -9.81
CA GLY A 172 5.05 -9.25 -10.67
C GLY A 172 3.68 -8.79 -10.18
N VAL A 173 3.40 -8.94 -8.88
CA VAL A 173 2.16 -8.46 -8.26
C VAL A 173 2.06 -6.94 -8.34
N TRP A 174 3.14 -6.22 -8.05
CA TRP A 174 3.20 -4.77 -8.20
C TRP A 174 2.88 -4.33 -9.64
N PHE A 175 3.57 -4.91 -10.63
CA PHE A 175 3.38 -4.58 -12.04
C PHE A 175 1.95 -4.82 -12.48
N PHE A 176 1.38 -5.98 -12.15
CA PHE A 176 0.03 -6.32 -12.55
C PHE A 176 -1.02 -5.42 -11.89
N THR A 177 -0.88 -5.20 -10.58
CA THR A 177 -1.85 -4.44 -9.78
C THR A 177 -1.82 -2.95 -10.09
N ILE A 178 -0.66 -2.40 -10.46
CA ILE A 178 -0.51 -0.94 -10.55
C ILE A 178 -0.36 -0.46 -12.00
N ILE A 179 0.47 -1.14 -12.80
CA ILE A 179 0.77 -0.69 -14.16
C ILE A 179 -0.15 -1.35 -15.18
N ALA A 180 -0.29 -2.69 -15.11
CA ALA A 180 -1.07 -3.42 -16.09
C ALA A 180 -2.58 -3.22 -15.90
N TRP A 181 -3.03 -3.01 -14.66
CA TRP A 181 -4.46 -2.98 -14.36
C TRP A 181 -5.24 -1.87 -15.09
N PRO A 182 -4.79 -0.60 -15.14
CA PRO A 182 -5.44 0.43 -15.97
C PRO A 182 -5.52 0.04 -17.45
N ALA A 183 -4.47 -0.57 -18.00
CA ALA A 183 -4.45 -1.01 -19.39
C ALA A 183 -5.44 -2.16 -19.64
N VAL A 184 -5.51 -3.12 -18.71
CA VAL A 184 -6.48 -4.22 -18.75
C VAL A 184 -7.91 -3.70 -18.65
N LEU A 185 -8.17 -2.73 -17.77
CA LEU A 185 -9.47 -2.05 -17.66
C LEU A 185 -9.86 -1.45 -19.02
N ILE A 186 -9.00 -0.64 -19.62
CA ILE A 186 -9.30 0.03 -20.90
C ILE A 186 -9.55 -1.01 -22.01
N ALA A 187 -8.70 -2.03 -22.10
CA ALA A 187 -8.84 -3.08 -23.10
C ALA A 187 -10.16 -3.88 -22.94
N LEU A 188 -10.51 -4.30 -21.72
CA LEU A 188 -11.73 -5.03 -21.44
C LEU A 188 -12.97 -4.17 -21.71
N LEU A 189 -13.00 -2.95 -21.17
CA LEU A 189 -14.11 -2.01 -21.37
C LEU A 189 -14.33 -1.71 -22.85
N GLY A 190 -13.26 -1.56 -23.63
CA GLY A 190 -13.34 -1.29 -25.06
C GLY A 190 -13.97 -2.40 -25.90
N THR A 191 -14.04 -3.62 -25.35
CA THR A 191 -14.66 -4.78 -26.02
C THR A 191 -16.09 -5.07 -25.59
N LEU A 192 -16.57 -4.42 -24.51
CA LEU A 192 -17.89 -4.70 -23.93
C LEU A 192 -19.00 -3.82 -24.53
N PRO A 193 -20.24 -4.35 -24.64
CA PRO A 193 -21.40 -3.53 -25.00
C PRO A 193 -21.65 -2.44 -23.95
N TYR A 194 -22.17 -1.27 -24.37
CA TYR A 194 -22.37 -0.09 -23.50
C TYR A 194 -23.10 -0.38 -22.18
N GLN A 195 -24.07 -1.30 -22.19
CA GLN A 195 -24.84 -1.69 -21.01
C GLN A 195 -23.99 -2.42 -19.93
N TRP A 196 -22.93 -3.11 -20.34
CA TRP A 196 -22.06 -3.90 -19.46
C TRP A 196 -20.83 -3.13 -18.96
N ILE A 197 -20.54 -1.96 -19.52
CA ILE A 197 -19.37 -1.15 -19.14
C ILE A 197 -19.45 -0.74 -17.66
N LYS A 198 -20.59 -0.19 -17.21
CA LYS A 198 -20.79 0.27 -15.83
C LYS A 198 -20.62 -0.82 -14.76
N PRO A 199 -21.30 -1.99 -14.87
CA PRO A 199 -21.09 -3.06 -13.90
C PRO A 199 -19.67 -3.64 -13.97
N ALA A 200 -19.07 -3.75 -15.16
CA ALA A 200 -17.71 -4.25 -15.32
C ALA A 200 -16.66 -3.35 -14.64
N VAL A 201 -16.76 -2.02 -14.82
CA VAL A 201 -15.91 -1.05 -14.11
C VAL A 201 -16.01 -1.24 -12.61
N THR A 202 -17.24 -1.37 -12.10
CA THR A 202 -17.46 -1.50 -10.66
C THR A 202 -16.78 -2.75 -10.11
N VAL A 203 -17.02 -3.91 -10.72
CA VAL A 203 -16.43 -5.19 -10.27
C VAL A 203 -14.90 -5.17 -10.39
N LEU A 204 -14.36 -4.69 -11.51
CA LEU A 204 -12.92 -4.63 -11.74
C LEU A 204 -12.22 -3.63 -10.79
N THR A 205 -12.85 -2.50 -10.48
CA THR A 205 -12.32 -1.57 -9.48
C THR A 205 -12.33 -2.19 -8.08
N PHE A 206 -13.38 -2.93 -7.70
CA PHE A 206 -13.42 -3.62 -6.41
C PHE A 206 -12.41 -4.75 -6.29
N LEU A 207 -12.09 -5.42 -7.40
CA LEU A 207 -11.12 -6.50 -7.47
C LEU A 207 -9.68 -6.00 -7.23
N ASN A 208 -9.40 -4.75 -7.59
CA ASN A 208 -8.11 -4.12 -7.36
C ASN A 208 -8.18 -2.96 -6.35
N PRO A 209 -7.85 -3.21 -5.07
CA PRO A 209 -7.87 -2.19 -4.04
C PRO A 209 -6.88 -1.02 -4.27
N ALA A 210 -5.82 -1.21 -5.08
CA ALA A 210 -4.93 -0.11 -5.45
C ALA A 210 -5.65 0.91 -6.35
N GLU A 211 -6.40 0.43 -7.34
CA GLU A 211 -7.26 1.28 -8.17
C GLU A 211 -8.38 1.93 -7.38
N LEU A 212 -8.99 1.18 -6.46
CA LEU A 212 -10.04 1.71 -5.60
C LEU A 212 -9.49 2.87 -4.74
N THR A 213 -8.30 2.70 -4.16
CA THR A 213 -7.62 3.75 -3.39
C THR A 213 -7.27 4.95 -4.27
N ARG A 214 -6.81 4.72 -5.50
CA ARG A 214 -6.52 5.77 -6.50
C ARG A 214 -7.76 6.61 -6.79
N LEU A 215 -8.85 5.95 -7.18
CA LEU A 215 -10.11 6.59 -7.55
C LEU A 215 -10.68 7.39 -6.38
N PHE A 216 -10.67 6.81 -5.18
CA PHE A 216 -11.17 7.48 -3.99
C PHE A 216 -10.36 8.74 -3.67
N THR A 217 -9.03 8.66 -3.78
CA THR A 217 -8.14 9.80 -3.54
C THR A 217 -8.35 10.90 -4.58
N VAL A 218 -8.38 10.56 -5.88
CA VAL A 218 -8.62 11.52 -6.98
C VAL A 218 -9.95 12.26 -6.80
N VAL A 219 -11.02 11.54 -6.46
CA VAL A 219 -12.34 12.15 -6.24
C VAL A 219 -12.35 13.07 -5.02
N LYS A 220 -11.74 12.66 -3.89
CA LYS A 220 -11.67 13.48 -2.67
C LYS A 220 -10.78 14.72 -2.81
N LEU A 221 -9.87 14.72 -3.77
CA LEU A 221 -9.02 15.86 -4.08
C LEU A 221 -9.63 16.81 -5.13
N GLY A 222 -10.85 16.53 -5.62
CA GLY A 222 -11.54 17.38 -6.60
C GLY A 222 -11.22 17.06 -8.06
N GLY A 223 -10.42 16.02 -8.32
CA GLY A 223 -10.03 15.57 -9.66
C GLY A 223 -11.03 14.66 -10.37
N GLY A 224 -12.23 14.45 -9.81
CA GLY A 224 -13.16 13.45 -10.31
C GLY A 224 -13.59 13.64 -11.76
N SER A 225 -13.56 14.88 -12.28
CA SER A 225 -13.85 15.20 -13.69
C SER A 225 -12.85 14.59 -14.67
N THR A 226 -11.64 14.24 -14.22
CA THR A 226 -10.58 13.64 -15.06
C THR A 226 -10.76 12.14 -15.30
N LEU A 227 -11.62 11.47 -14.53
CA LEU A 227 -11.85 10.02 -14.63
C LEU A 227 -12.81 9.65 -15.77
N GLY A 228 -13.60 10.61 -16.26
CA GLY A 228 -14.56 10.43 -17.34
C GLY A 228 -16.00 10.10 -16.88
N PRO A 229 -16.99 10.11 -17.80
CA PRO A 229 -18.42 10.03 -17.47
C PRO A 229 -18.83 8.71 -16.80
N GLU A 230 -18.15 7.62 -17.11
CA GLU A 230 -18.45 6.30 -16.57
C GLU A 230 -18.22 6.21 -15.05
N TYR A 231 -17.43 7.12 -14.47
CA TYR A 231 -17.17 7.20 -13.04
C TYR A 231 -18.07 8.21 -12.30
N TYR A 232 -19.06 8.82 -12.97
CA TYR A 232 -19.88 9.87 -12.35
C TYR A 232 -20.73 9.35 -11.17
N GLN A 233 -21.28 8.13 -11.28
CA GLN A 233 -22.01 7.49 -10.17
C GLN A 233 -21.10 7.17 -8.98
N TRP A 234 -19.86 6.77 -9.27
CA TRP A 234 -18.82 6.59 -8.25
C TRP A 234 -18.48 7.91 -7.56
N MET A 235 -18.42 9.01 -8.31
CA MET A 235 -18.17 10.34 -7.78
C MET A 235 -19.23 10.74 -6.74
N VAL A 236 -20.51 10.54 -7.07
CA VAL A 236 -21.64 10.80 -6.15
C VAL A 236 -21.57 9.91 -4.90
N TRP A 237 -21.25 8.63 -5.09
CA TRP A 237 -21.16 7.69 -3.97
C TRP A 237 -19.96 7.96 -3.04
N ILE A 238 -18.79 8.31 -3.60
CA ILE A 238 -17.58 8.66 -2.84
C ILE A 238 -17.75 10.00 -2.09
N GLN A 239 -18.49 10.95 -2.67
CA GLN A 239 -18.82 12.21 -2.01
C GLN A 239 -19.89 12.06 -0.92
N SER A 240 -20.64 10.95 -0.92
CA SER A 240 -21.59 10.63 0.15
C SER A 240 -20.88 10.45 1.51
N PRO A 241 -21.53 10.82 2.63
CA PRO A 241 -20.99 10.58 3.98
C PRO A 241 -20.64 9.11 4.26
N TRP A 242 -21.30 8.19 3.58
CA TRP A 242 -21.09 6.74 3.70
C TRP A 242 -19.92 6.19 2.88
N GLY A 243 -19.42 6.94 1.89
CA GLY A 243 -18.36 6.48 0.99
C GLY A 243 -17.03 6.27 1.74
N THR A 244 -16.65 7.21 2.60
CA THR A 244 -15.40 7.13 3.39
C THR A 244 -15.36 5.97 4.38
N PRO A 245 -16.37 5.74 5.24
CA PRO A 245 -16.36 4.58 6.13
C PRO A 245 -16.42 3.25 5.37
N LEU A 246 -17.21 3.15 4.28
CA LEU A 246 -17.25 1.91 3.50
C LEU A 246 -15.91 1.62 2.82
N PHE A 247 -15.19 2.64 2.33
CA PHE A 247 -13.84 2.50 1.80
C PHE A 247 -12.91 1.82 2.81
N PHE A 248 -12.86 2.33 4.05
CA PHE A 248 -12.02 1.75 5.09
C PHE A 248 -12.45 0.32 5.45
N LEU A 249 -13.75 0.04 5.50
CA LEU A 249 -14.25 -1.32 5.73
C LEU A 249 -13.80 -2.29 4.62
N VAL A 250 -13.89 -1.87 3.36
CA VAL A 250 -13.44 -2.68 2.22
C VAL A 250 -11.93 -2.93 2.30
N MET A 251 -11.13 -1.92 2.62
CA MET A 251 -9.69 -2.07 2.80
C MET A 251 -9.35 -3.02 3.96
N LEU A 252 -10.05 -2.91 5.10
CA LEU A 252 -9.89 -3.81 6.23
C LEU A 252 -10.30 -5.25 5.88
N MET A 253 -11.38 -5.44 5.12
CA MET A 253 -11.77 -6.76 4.63
C MET A 253 -10.69 -7.37 3.71
N TRP A 254 -10.10 -6.58 2.83
CA TRP A 254 -8.99 -7.02 1.98
C TRP A 254 -7.73 -7.38 2.78
N ILE A 255 -7.38 -6.57 3.78
CA ILE A 255 -6.27 -6.87 4.69
C ILE A 255 -6.56 -8.17 5.46
N GLY A 256 -7.77 -8.31 6.01
CA GLY A 256 -8.19 -9.53 6.70
C GLY A 256 -8.15 -10.76 5.81
N ALA A 257 -8.61 -10.65 4.56
CA ALA A 257 -8.58 -11.74 3.59
C ALA A 257 -7.14 -12.16 3.24
N THR A 258 -6.25 -11.19 2.96
CA THR A 258 -4.84 -11.49 2.65
C THR A 258 -4.11 -12.12 3.83
N GLN A 259 -4.35 -11.63 5.06
CA GLN A 259 -3.80 -12.22 6.29
C GLN A 259 -4.37 -13.62 6.57
N GLY A 260 -5.67 -13.83 6.37
CA GLY A 260 -6.30 -15.14 6.55
C GLY A 260 -5.78 -16.19 5.57
N ILE A 261 -5.60 -15.81 4.29
CA ILE A 261 -4.99 -16.69 3.29
C ILE A 261 -3.52 -16.97 3.63
N ALA A 262 -2.77 -15.97 4.08
CA ALA A 262 -1.38 -16.14 4.52
C ALA A 262 -1.30 -17.11 5.71
N TYR A 263 -2.16 -16.96 6.72
CA TYR A 263 -2.28 -17.87 7.85
C TYR A 263 -2.52 -19.31 7.40
N TYR A 264 -3.51 -19.52 6.53
CA TYR A 264 -3.87 -20.84 6.04
C TYR A 264 -2.74 -21.54 5.27
N GLN A 265 -2.04 -20.79 4.41
CA GLN A 265 -0.91 -21.34 3.66
C GLN A 265 0.28 -21.67 4.57
N TRP A 266 0.50 -20.87 5.60
CA TRP A 266 1.58 -21.07 6.55
C TRP A 266 1.36 -22.29 7.44
N GLU A 267 0.12 -22.48 7.92
CA GLU A 267 -0.27 -23.64 8.72
C GLU A 267 -0.15 -24.95 7.93
N ARG A 268 -0.61 -24.96 6.68
CA ARG A 268 -0.42 -26.12 5.77
C ARG A 268 1.04 -26.52 5.62
N ARG A 269 1.97 -25.56 5.52
CA ARG A 269 3.41 -25.86 5.38
C ARG A 269 4.03 -26.36 6.69
N ARG A 270 3.53 -25.91 7.84
CA ARG A 270 3.99 -26.39 9.16
C ARG A 270 3.62 -27.85 9.42
N GLY A 271 2.53 -28.36 8.82
CA GLY A 271 2.11 -29.76 8.91
C GLY A 271 2.85 -30.73 7.96
N HIS A 272 3.66 -30.23 7.04
CA HIS A 272 4.44 -31.04 6.08
C HIS A 272 5.96 -31.03 6.36
N ALA A 273 6.40 -30.33 7.40
CA ALA A 273 7.78 -30.30 7.89
C ALA A 273 7.88 -31.17 9.15
#